data_AF-A0A6C0I2R9-F1
#
_entry.id   AF-A0A6C0I2R9-F1
#
_cell.length_a   1.000
_cell.length_b   1.000
_cell.length_c   1.000
_cell.angle_alpha   90.00
_cell.angle_beta   90.00
_cell.angle_gamma   90.00
#
_symmetry.space_group_name_H-M   'P 1'
#
loop_
_entity.id
_entity.type
_entity.pdbx_description
1 polymer ?
#
loop_
_entity_poly.entity_id
_entity_poly.type
_entity_poly.pdbx_seq_one_letter_code
_entity_poly.pdbx_strand_id
1 'polypeptide(L)'
;MYVFLLFVLILILAIILIFLNLYRGGIKYGGEVHNKQLTYKILYNKEYSREAYYYLYNRLNKLGWKEDQNNKKYVNFTFSLLNNSDHIFADLKYALNGHKSISYKDYLYKNMKNLSHIPYTEELSTYKWCGDIIIVKEVLSCGQKGVYVVAEEKDFLKLKSKLINIRAIVSKYIQNPLLFEGKKFHLRIMVIVFIYRQRDNINKLIKKILYLKNRILVLTSEKKYITHNKYYYLDPKITITSGMYTNKLIYFPDIEKYYSAKFIDKCKKSIDSAINSISLDSISLYPEQKAGFFIYGADIMLDDTGHAWILELNSKPQHVINAPPKIVKEHMSYNRIKLIRQIIEFRNHYFAELFKFILDDIVLPYFKYLYS
;
A
#
# COMPACT_ATOMS: atom_id res chain seq x y z
N MET A 1 15.62 8.50 64.88
CA MET A 1 15.37 7.49 63.83
C MET A 1 13.95 7.59 63.27
N TYR A 2 12.90 7.51 64.10
CA TYR A 2 11.50 7.60 63.63
C TYR A 2 11.13 8.91 62.93
N VAL A 3 11.66 10.05 63.39
CA VAL A 3 11.44 11.37 62.74
C VAL A 3 12.05 11.41 61.33
N PHE A 4 13.22 10.78 61.14
CA PHE A 4 13.88 10.71 59.83
C PHE A 4 13.11 9.79 58.86
N LEU A 5 12.64 8.64 59.34
CA LEU A 5 11.79 7.73 58.57
C LEU A 5 10.46 8.38 58.15
N LEU A 6 9.85 9.16 59.05
CA LEU A 6 8.63 9.92 58.73
C LEU A 6 8.89 10.96 57.65
N PHE A 7 10.02 11.67 57.72
CA PHE A 7 10.40 12.67 56.71
C PHE A 7 10.64 12.03 55.33
N VAL A 8 11.32 10.88 55.28
CA VAL A 8 11.53 10.13 54.03
C VAL A 8 10.20 9.64 53.45
N LEU A 9 9.28 9.15 54.28
CA LEU A 9 7.95 8.70 53.83
C LEU A 9 7.13 9.86 53.23
N ILE A 10 7.16 11.03 53.86
CA ILE A 10 6.50 12.25 53.36
C ILE A 10 7.11 12.67 52.02
N LEU A 11 8.43 12.59 51.86
CA LEU A 11 9.11 12.92 50.61
C LEU A 11 8.71 11.96 49.47
N ILE A 12 8.63 10.66 49.76
CA ILE A 12 8.20 9.65 48.78
C ILE A 12 6.74 9.89 48.38
N LEU A 13 5.85 10.15 49.35
CA LEU A 13 4.45 10.48 49.07
C LEU A 13 4.30 11.76 48.24
N ALA A 14 5.11 12.79 48.52
CA ALA A 14 5.14 14.02 47.73
C ALA A 14 5.61 13.77 46.29
N ILE A 15 6.65 12.95 46.09
CA ILE A 15 7.14 12.56 44.75
C ILE A 15 6.08 11.74 44.01
N ILE A 16 5.41 10.81 44.68
CA ILE A 16 4.30 10.02 44.10
C ILE A 16 3.14 10.95 43.73
N LEU A 17 2.78 11.92 44.57
CA LEU A 17 1.74 12.91 44.27
C LEU A 17 2.12 13.83 43.10
N ILE A 18 3.39 14.24 43.00
CA ILE A 18 3.92 14.99 41.85
C ILE A 18 3.88 14.12 40.59
N PHE A 19 4.31 12.86 40.65
CA PHE A 19 4.20 11.94 39.52
C PHE A 19 2.76 11.68 39.12
N LEU A 20 1.86 11.47 40.08
CA LEU A 20 0.42 11.32 39.85
C LEU A 20 -0.20 12.61 39.31
N ASN A 21 0.28 13.81 39.68
CA ASN A 21 -0.16 15.09 39.11
C ASN A 21 0.48 15.39 37.76
N LEU A 22 1.66 14.85 37.45
CA LEU A 22 2.25 14.88 36.10
C LEU A 22 1.55 13.86 35.19
N TYR A 23 1.04 12.75 35.75
CA TYR A 23 0.29 11.72 35.04
C TYR A 23 -1.21 12.09 34.89
N ARG A 24 -1.80 12.75 35.91
CA ARG A 24 -3.14 13.39 35.89
C ARG A 24 -3.12 14.78 35.27
N GLY A 25 -1.94 15.35 35.05
CA GLY A 25 -1.70 16.44 34.13
C GLY A 25 -1.97 15.88 32.75
N GLY A 26 -3.27 15.78 32.43
CA GLY A 26 -3.75 15.14 31.24
C GLY A 26 -2.94 15.68 30.07
N ILE A 27 -2.47 14.75 29.25
CA ILE A 27 -2.45 15.00 27.82
C ILE A 27 -3.78 15.70 27.55
N LYS A 28 -3.76 17.00 27.24
CA LYS A 28 -4.94 17.76 26.83
C LYS A 28 -5.46 17.10 25.56
N TYR A 29 -6.22 16.03 25.71
CA TYR A 29 -7.06 15.49 24.67
C TYR A 29 -8.22 16.47 24.52
N GLY A 30 -8.12 17.30 23.47
CA GLY A 30 -9.14 18.29 23.15
C GLY A 30 -8.79 19.66 23.71
N GLY A 31 -8.14 20.48 22.88
CA GLY A 31 -8.37 21.91 22.97
C GLY A 31 -9.85 22.18 22.74
N GLU A 32 -10.40 23.13 23.50
CA GLU A 32 -11.72 23.70 23.34
C GLU A 32 -12.08 23.83 21.85
N VAL A 33 -13.27 23.32 21.50
CA VAL A 33 -13.93 23.52 20.21
C VAL A 33 -14.41 24.98 20.17
N HIS A 34 -13.46 25.90 20.09
CA HIS A 34 -13.71 27.16 19.39
C HIS A 34 -13.81 26.83 17.91
N ASN A 35 -14.60 27.59 17.15
CA ASN A 35 -14.65 27.62 15.68
C ASN A 35 -13.24 27.81 15.08
N LYS A 36 -12.40 26.78 15.16
CA LYS A 36 -10.99 26.81 14.76
C LYS A 36 -10.95 26.37 13.33
N GLN A 37 -10.61 27.33 12.49
CA GLN A 37 -10.18 27.08 11.12
C GLN A 37 -9.25 25.86 11.09
N LEU A 38 -9.65 24.82 10.37
CA LEU A 38 -8.87 23.59 10.24
C LEU A 38 -7.57 23.88 9.51
N THR A 39 -6.51 23.22 9.94
CA THR A 39 -5.15 23.41 9.42
C THR A 39 -4.66 22.14 8.75
N TYR A 40 -3.85 22.28 7.71
CA TYR A 40 -3.24 21.14 7.05
C TYR A 40 -1.78 21.37 6.67
N LYS A 41 -1.06 20.28 6.48
CA LYS A 41 0.31 20.28 5.96
C LYS A 41 0.53 19.15 4.98
N ILE A 42 0.84 19.51 3.73
CA ILE A 42 1.24 18.57 2.69
C ILE A 42 2.77 18.62 2.56
N LEU A 43 3.44 17.48 2.65
CA LEU A 43 4.89 17.40 2.48
C LEU A 43 5.23 16.95 1.06
N TYR A 44 5.85 17.86 0.33
CA TYR A 44 6.35 17.65 -1.02
C TYR A 44 7.76 17.04 -0.99
N ASN A 45 8.14 16.30 -2.03
CA ASN A 45 9.52 15.86 -2.21
C ASN A 45 10.03 16.28 -3.60
N LYS A 46 11.33 16.10 -3.85
CA LYS A 46 11.94 16.47 -5.14
C LYS A 46 11.38 15.71 -6.35
N GLU A 47 10.81 14.52 -6.15
CA GLU A 47 10.23 13.68 -7.22
C GLU A 47 8.80 14.11 -7.61
N TYR A 48 8.05 14.72 -6.68
CA TYR A 48 6.70 15.22 -6.91
C TYR A 48 6.62 16.71 -6.64
N SER A 49 6.50 17.46 -7.72
CA SER A 49 6.29 18.90 -7.68
C SER A 49 4.96 19.24 -7.01
N ARG A 50 4.82 20.49 -6.55
CA ARG A 50 3.61 21.00 -5.88
C ARG A 50 2.35 20.77 -6.73
N GLU A 51 2.50 20.80 -8.05
CA GLU A 51 1.44 20.59 -9.04
C GLU A 51 0.80 19.19 -8.93
N ALA A 52 1.56 18.17 -8.53
CA ALA A 52 1.00 16.84 -8.31
C ALA A 52 -0.11 16.90 -7.24
N TYR A 53 0.10 17.68 -6.18
CA TYR A 53 -0.83 17.82 -5.07
C TYR A 53 -1.84 18.97 -5.24
N TYR A 54 -1.85 19.62 -6.41
CA TYR A 54 -2.66 20.82 -6.67
C TYR A 54 -4.14 20.60 -6.38
N TYR A 55 -4.66 19.41 -6.73
CA TYR A 55 -6.03 19.03 -6.42
C TYR A 55 -6.33 19.11 -4.91
N LEU A 56 -5.49 18.46 -4.10
CA LEU A 56 -5.67 18.38 -2.65
C LEU A 56 -5.57 19.77 -2.00
N TYR A 57 -4.54 20.54 -2.37
CA TYR A 57 -4.33 21.90 -1.89
C TYR A 57 -5.53 22.82 -2.19
N ASN A 58 -5.97 22.85 -3.44
CA ASN A 58 -7.07 23.71 -3.86
C ASN A 58 -8.38 23.34 -3.18
N ARG A 59 -8.67 22.06 -3.04
CA ARG A 59 -9.91 21.62 -2.42
C ARG A 59 -9.94 21.95 -0.93
N LEU A 60 -8.85 21.73 -0.19
CA LEU A 60 -8.75 22.09 1.21
C LEU A 60 -8.91 23.61 1.42
N ASN A 61 -8.24 24.44 0.61
CA ASN A 61 -8.40 25.89 0.68
C ASN A 61 -9.82 26.36 0.36
N LYS A 62 -10.47 25.77 -0.66
CA LYS A 62 -11.88 26.07 -0.98
C LYS A 62 -12.84 25.70 0.15
N LEU A 63 -12.47 24.73 1.00
CA LEU A 63 -13.20 24.36 2.20
C LEU A 63 -12.86 25.27 3.41
N GLY A 64 -12.04 26.31 3.23
CA GLY A 64 -11.64 27.25 4.27
C GLY A 64 -10.51 26.76 5.16
N TRP A 65 -9.88 25.62 4.86
CA TRP A 65 -8.74 25.12 5.62
C TRP A 65 -7.50 25.96 5.35
N LYS A 66 -6.59 26.03 6.33
CA LYS A 66 -5.37 26.84 6.27
C LYS A 66 -4.10 25.99 6.14
N GLU A 67 -3.34 26.29 5.08
CA GLU A 67 -1.89 26.12 4.95
C GLU A 67 -1.09 26.29 6.25
N ASP A 68 -0.53 25.25 6.88
CA ASP A 68 0.52 25.48 7.88
C ASP A 68 1.86 25.80 7.20
N GLN A 69 2.22 27.09 7.19
CA GLN A 69 3.48 27.58 6.64
C GLN A 69 4.59 27.74 7.70
N ASN A 70 4.24 27.67 8.99
CA ASN A 70 5.16 28.01 10.08
C ASN A 70 5.80 26.80 10.74
N ASN A 71 5.73 25.61 10.11
CA ASN A 71 6.21 24.35 10.66
C ASN A 71 5.70 24.12 12.09
N LYS A 72 4.40 24.35 12.32
CA LYS A 72 3.81 24.07 13.62
C LYS A 72 4.01 22.61 13.99
N LYS A 73 4.16 22.38 15.29
CA LYS A 73 4.28 21.02 15.85
C LYS A 73 3.02 20.18 15.60
N TYR A 74 1.86 20.84 15.41
CA TYR A 74 0.57 20.20 15.26
C TYR A 74 -0.29 20.86 14.15
N VAL A 75 -0.94 20.03 13.35
CA VAL A 75 -1.97 20.41 12.34
C VAL A 75 -3.17 19.45 12.42
N ASN A 76 -4.31 19.77 11.80
CA ASN A 76 -5.43 18.81 11.79
C ASN A 76 -5.16 17.66 10.82
N PHE A 77 -4.70 17.95 9.60
CA PHE A 77 -4.45 16.96 8.57
C PHE A 77 -3.01 17.04 8.03
N THR A 78 -2.33 15.90 7.91
CA THR A 78 -1.06 15.84 7.19
C THR A 78 -0.98 14.68 6.19
N PHE A 79 -0.35 14.96 5.05
CA PHE A 79 -0.22 14.01 3.95
C PHE A 79 1.15 14.12 3.26
N SER A 80 1.72 12.98 2.88
CA SER A 80 2.89 12.92 2.00
C SER A 80 3.01 11.58 1.31
N LEU A 81 3.09 11.52 -0.02
CA LEU A 81 3.26 10.23 -0.71
C LEU A 81 4.62 9.57 -0.46
N LEU A 82 5.66 10.33 -0.12
CA LEU A 82 7.04 9.86 -0.10
C LEU A 82 7.84 10.20 1.14
N ASN A 83 7.48 11.28 1.85
CA ASN A 83 8.22 11.70 3.02
C ASN A 83 7.59 11.11 4.26
N ASN A 84 8.47 10.81 5.22
CA ASN A 84 8.01 10.39 6.50
C ASN A 84 7.36 11.57 7.24
N SER A 85 6.05 11.48 7.49
CA SER A 85 5.31 12.46 8.28
C SER A 85 5.38 12.19 9.79
N ASP A 86 6.13 11.17 10.22
CA ASP A 86 6.21 10.72 11.62
C ASP A 86 6.49 11.85 12.62
N HIS A 87 7.30 12.85 12.25
CA HIS A 87 7.68 13.98 13.10
C HIS A 87 6.61 15.08 13.25
N ILE A 88 5.53 15.06 12.45
CA ILE A 88 4.43 16.04 12.53
C ILE A 88 3.28 15.41 13.31
N PHE A 89 2.77 16.12 14.32
CA PHE A 89 1.57 15.70 15.02
C PHE A 89 0.32 16.13 14.24
N ALA A 90 -0.63 15.22 14.09
CA ALA A 90 -1.91 15.55 13.48
C ALA A 90 -3.06 14.66 13.96
N ASP A 91 -4.29 15.19 13.88
CA ASP A 91 -5.49 14.39 14.13
C ASP A 91 -5.65 13.26 13.11
N LEU A 92 -5.47 13.58 11.83
CA LEU A 92 -5.47 12.62 10.71
C LEU A 92 -4.14 12.70 9.96
N LYS A 93 -3.44 11.58 9.87
CA LYS A 93 -2.07 11.53 9.32
C LYS A 93 -1.88 10.40 8.33
N TYR A 94 -1.18 10.70 7.23
CA TYR A 94 -0.62 9.68 6.34
C TYR A 94 0.60 9.01 6.98
N ALA A 95 0.35 8.19 7.99
CA ALA A 95 1.32 7.31 8.61
C ALA A 95 0.58 6.34 9.52
N LEU A 96 1.01 5.09 9.53
CA LEU A 96 0.56 4.08 10.47
C LEU A 96 1.79 3.38 11.05
N ASN A 97 1.74 3.11 12.36
CA ASN A 97 2.75 2.28 12.98
C ASN A 97 2.60 0.83 12.46
N GLY A 98 3.73 0.17 12.24
CA GLY A 98 3.74 -1.18 11.67
C GLY A 98 3.36 -1.27 10.19
N HIS A 99 3.20 -0.16 9.45
CA HIS A 99 2.78 -0.19 8.04
C HIS A 99 3.68 -1.08 7.14
N LYS A 100 4.97 -1.24 7.48
CA LYS A 100 5.89 -2.09 6.73
C LYS A 100 5.60 -3.59 6.88
N SER A 101 4.97 -4.00 7.99
CA SER A 101 4.72 -5.41 8.32
C SER A 101 3.86 -6.11 7.28
N ILE A 102 2.92 -5.43 6.63
CA ILE A 102 2.12 -6.04 5.55
C ILE A 102 2.71 -5.83 4.16
N SER A 103 3.78 -5.03 4.03
CA SER A 103 4.46 -4.79 2.74
C SER A 103 5.67 -5.70 2.51
N TYR A 104 6.23 -6.26 3.58
CA TYR A 104 7.29 -7.24 3.49
C TYR A 104 6.69 -8.59 3.13
N LYS A 105 7.19 -9.20 2.05
CA LYS A 105 6.63 -10.41 1.45
C LYS A 105 6.49 -11.56 2.46
N ASP A 106 7.46 -11.70 3.37
CA ASP A 106 7.47 -12.73 4.40
C ASP A 106 6.40 -12.55 5.47
N TYR A 107 6.28 -11.34 6.01
CA TYR A 107 5.24 -11.05 6.99
C TYR A 107 3.84 -11.06 6.36
N LEU A 108 3.69 -10.57 5.12
CA LEU A 108 2.42 -10.62 4.39
C LEU A 108 1.92 -12.06 4.30
N TYR A 109 2.75 -13.00 3.82
CA TYR A 109 2.28 -14.38 3.70
C TYR A 109 2.04 -15.04 5.06
N LYS A 110 2.87 -14.78 6.09
CA LYS A 110 2.64 -15.31 7.43
C LYS A 110 1.30 -14.89 8.00
N ASN A 111 0.92 -13.63 7.78
CA ASN A 111 -0.37 -13.09 8.22
C ASN A 111 -1.56 -13.60 7.39
N MET A 112 -1.31 -14.11 6.18
CA MET A 112 -2.35 -14.57 5.26
C MET A 112 -2.35 -16.07 4.99
N LYS A 113 -1.47 -16.86 5.64
CA LYS A 113 -1.18 -18.27 5.29
C LYS A 113 -2.39 -19.21 5.28
N ASN A 114 -3.44 -18.87 6.02
CA ASN A 114 -4.67 -19.66 6.13
C ASN A 114 -5.82 -19.10 5.26
N LEU A 115 -5.54 -18.11 4.41
CA LEU A 115 -6.53 -17.44 3.58
C LEU A 115 -6.43 -17.93 2.14
N SER A 116 -7.57 -18.02 1.46
CA SER A 116 -7.67 -18.50 0.08
C SER A 116 -7.10 -17.56 -0.99
N HIS A 117 -6.71 -16.35 -0.60
CA HIS A 117 -6.32 -15.28 -1.52
C HIS A 117 -4.82 -15.07 -1.63
N ILE A 118 -3.99 -15.98 -1.10
CA ILE A 118 -2.54 -15.95 -1.30
C ILE A 118 -2.07 -17.31 -1.81
N PRO A 119 -1.16 -17.37 -2.80
CA PRO A 119 -0.58 -18.64 -3.20
C PRO A 119 0.12 -19.30 -2.01
N TYR A 120 0.10 -20.63 -1.96
CA TYR A 120 0.87 -21.37 -0.98
C TYR A 120 2.31 -20.87 -0.95
N THR A 121 2.76 -20.42 0.22
CA THR A 121 4.03 -19.70 0.38
C THR A 121 4.72 -20.11 1.68
N GLU A 122 6.03 -20.31 1.61
CA GLU A 122 6.91 -20.69 2.72
C GLU A 122 8.22 -19.91 2.72
N GLU A 123 9.00 -20.02 3.79
CA GLU A 123 10.37 -19.52 3.82
C GLU A 123 11.28 -20.41 2.95
N LEU A 124 12.19 -19.79 2.20
CA LEU A 124 13.16 -20.53 1.36
C LEU A 124 14.04 -21.48 2.19
N SER A 125 14.36 -21.10 3.43
CA SER A 125 15.17 -21.89 4.37
C SER A 125 14.53 -23.26 4.64
N THR A 126 13.22 -23.30 4.89
CA THR A 126 12.48 -24.51 5.26
C THR A 126 11.91 -25.27 4.07
N TYR A 127 11.70 -24.59 2.93
CA TYR A 127 11.10 -25.20 1.76
C TYR A 127 11.92 -26.38 1.20
N LYS A 128 11.21 -27.47 0.92
CA LYS A 128 11.72 -28.67 0.25
C LYS A 128 11.05 -28.78 -1.12
N TRP A 129 11.84 -29.01 -2.16
CA TRP A 129 11.31 -29.17 -3.50
C TRP A 129 10.41 -30.39 -3.61
N CYS A 130 9.26 -30.25 -4.28
CA CYS A 130 8.25 -31.30 -4.43
C CYS A 130 7.82 -31.56 -5.88
N GLY A 131 8.54 -31.01 -6.87
CA GLY A 131 8.21 -31.18 -8.29
C GLY A 131 7.34 -30.08 -8.91
N ASP A 132 6.79 -29.18 -8.09
CA ASP A 132 5.98 -28.04 -8.55
C ASP A 132 6.84 -26.94 -9.21
N ILE A 133 6.22 -26.19 -10.15
CA ILE A 133 6.79 -24.91 -10.62
C ILE A 133 6.57 -23.87 -9.53
N ILE A 134 7.65 -23.23 -9.11
CA ILE A 134 7.64 -22.24 -8.03
C ILE A 134 8.18 -20.89 -8.50
N ILE A 135 7.87 -19.87 -7.71
CA ILE A 135 8.48 -18.57 -7.78
C ILE A 135 9.18 -18.25 -6.46
N VAL A 136 10.47 -18.00 -6.53
CA VAL A 136 11.31 -17.58 -5.40
C VAL A 136 11.44 -16.07 -5.45
N LYS A 137 11.17 -15.39 -4.33
CA LYS A 137 11.24 -13.94 -4.23
C LYS A 137 12.09 -13.53 -3.04
N GLU A 138 13.09 -12.70 -3.27
CA GLU A 138 13.80 -11.99 -2.22
C GLU A 138 12.83 -11.00 -1.55
N VAL A 139 12.84 -10.96 -0.21
CA VAL A 139 11.80 -10.23 0.52
C VAL A 139 11.92 -8.72 0.34
N LEU A 140 13.15 -8.20 0.42
CA LEU A 140 13.43 -6.75 0.37
C LEU A 140 13.69 -6.22 -1.04
N SER A 141 13.66 -7.10 -2.06
CA SER A 141 13.89 -6.68 -3.44
C SER A 141 12.67 -5.97 -4.04
N CYS A 142 12.94 -5.06 -4.97
CA CYS A 142 11.93 -4.29 -5.71
C CYS A 142 12.22 -4.30 -7.22
N GLY A 143 11.21 -3.95 -8.02
CA GLY A 143 11.38 -3.79 -9.47
C GLY A 143 11.82 -5.07 -10.19
N GLN A 144 11.31 -6.22 -9.75
CA GLN A 144 11.59 -7.56 -10.29
C GLN A 144 13.03 -8.07 -10.09
N LYS A 145 13.90 -7.30 -9.44
CA LYS A 145 15.16 -7.84 -8.95
C LYS A 145 14.85 -8.92 -7.90
N GLY A 146 15.63 -10.01 -7.89
CA GLY A 146 15.45 -11.08 -6.90
C GLY A 146 14.17 -11.89 -7.06
N VAL A 147 13.59 -11.95 -8.26
CA VAL A 147 12.45 -12.81 -8.59
C VAL A 147 12.91 -13.90 -9.55
N TYR A 148 12.68 -15.16 -9.20
CA TYR A 148 13.17 -16.32 -9.95
C TYR A 148 12.03 -17.32 -10.11
N VAL A 149 11.75 -17.75 -11.34
CA VAL A 149 10.85 -18.88 -11.58
C VAL A 149 11.70 -20.13 -11.72
N VAL A 150 11.32 -21.20 -11.04
CA VAL A 150 12.07 -22.46 -11.00
C VAL A 150 11.14 -23.61 -11.34
N ALA A 151 11.58 -24.47 -12.26
CA ALA A 151 10.82 -25.62 -12.76
C ALA A 151 11.56 -26.96 -12.60
N GLU A 152 12.78 -26.94 -12.07
CA GLU A 152 13.62 -28.12 -11.88
C GLU A 152 14.34 -28.09 -10.52
N GLU A 153 14.49 -29.26 -9.90
CA GLU A 153 15.11 -29.40 -8.58
C GLU A 153 16.57 -28.93 -8.57
N LYS A 154 17.34 -29.27 -9.61
CA LYS A 154 18.75 -28.87 -9.75
C LYS A 154 18.91 -27.34 -9.70
N ASP A 155 18.03 -26.62 -10.39
CA ASP A 155 18.04 -25.16 -10.42
C ASP A 155 17.60 -24.59 -9.07
N PHE A 156 16.63 -25.23 -8.40
CA PHE A 156 16.23 -24.87 -7.04
C PHE A 156 17.39 -24.99 -6.04
N LEU A 157 18.10 -26.12 -6.03
CA LEU A 157 19.23 -26.34 -5.12
C LEU A 157 20.35 -25.31 -5.34
N LYS A 158 20.65 -25.00 -6.60
CA LYS A 158 21.61 -23.94 -6.98
C LYS A 158 21.15 -22.55 -6.53
N LEU A 159 19.85 -22.25 -6.66
CA LEU A 159 19.30 -20.97 -6.22
C LEU A 159 19.28 -20.86 -4.69
N LYS A 160 18.91 -21.93 -3.99
CA LYS A 160 18.87 -21.99 -2.53
C LYS A 160 20.25 -21.75 -1.91
N SER A 161 21.31 -22.35 -2.48
CA SER A 161 22.68 -22.09 -2.03
C SER A 161 23.13 -20.65 -2.30
N LYS A 162 22.78 -20.08 -3.47
CA LYS A 162 23.07 -18.67 -3.80
C LYS A 162 22.39 -17.69 -2.83
N LEU A 163 21.19 -18.03 -2.35
CA LEU A 163 20.36 -17.16 -1.50
C LEU A 163 20.45 -17.50 -0.01
N ILE A 164 21.44 -18.29 0.44
CA ILE A 164 21.51 -18.80 1.82
C ILE A 164 21.48 -17.71 2.90
N ASN A 165 22.06 -16.54 2.62
CA ASN A 165 22.09 -15.39 3.54
C ASN A 165 21.07 -14.30 3.18
N ILE A 166 20.15 -14.59 2.25
CA ILE A 166 19.14 -13.65 1.78
C ILE A 166 17.77 -14.12 2.28
N ARG A 167 17.05 -13.22 2.95
CA ARG A 167 15.67 -13.48 3.34
C ARG A 167 14.81 -13.59 2.08
N ALA A 168 14.32 -14.78 1.80
CA ALA A 168 13.54 -15.09 0.60
C ALA A 168 12.37 -16.03 0.93
N ILE A 169 11.33 -15.94 0.11
CA ILE A 169 10.15 -16.79 0.17
C ILE A 169 10.03 -17.62 -1.10
N VAL A 170 9.37 -18.77 -0.98
CA VAL A 170 8.98 -19.63 -2.09
C VAL A 170 7.47 -19.64 -2.15
N SER A 171 6.90 -19.35 -3.32
CA SER A 171 5.46 -19.48 -3.56
C SER A 171 5.18 -20.44 -4.70
N LYS A 172 4.05 -21.16 -4.63
CA LYS A 172 3.54 -21.91 -5.78
C LYS A 172 3.28 -20.95 -6.95
N TYR A 173 3.74 -21.32 -8.13
CA TYR A 173 3.51 -20.50 -9.33
C TYR A 173 2.08 -20.70 -9.85
N ILE A 174 1.38 -19.59 -10.13
CA ILE A 174 0.04 -19.61 -10.74
C ILE A 174 0.19 -19.93 -12.23
N GLN A 175 -0.21 -21.15 -12.61
CA GLN A 175 -0.06 -21.70 -13.97
C GLN A 175 -1.28 -21.46 -14.88
N ASN A 176 -2.41 -21.06 -14.31
CA ASN A 176 -3.66 -20.78 -15.00
C ASN A 176 -4.07 -19.29 -14.87
N PRO A 177 -3.18 -18.32 -15.14
CA PRO A 177 -3.53 -16.91 -15.03
C PRO A 177 -4.61 -16.53 -16.05
N LEU A 178 -5.48 -15.60 -15.67
CA LEU A 178 -6.35 -14.93 -16.63
C LEU A 178 -5.49 -14.17 -17.65
N LEU A 179 -5.84 -14.27 -18.93
CA LEU A 179 -5.02 -13.73 -20.03
C LEU A 179 -5.68 -12.57 -20.75
N PHE A 180 -5.00 -11.44 -20.83
CA PHE A 180 -5.44 -10.31 -21.66
C PHE A 180 -4.67 -10.33 -22.99
N GLU A 181 -5.39 -10.48 -24.11
CA GLU A 181 -4.80 -10.61 -25.46
C GLU A 181 -3.74 -11.73 -25.56
N GLY A 182 -3.97 -12.82 -24.82
CA GLY A 182 -3.06 -13.96 -24.71
C GLY A 182 -1.81 -13.69 -23.87
N LYS A 183 -1.69 -12.53 -23.22
CA LYS A 183 -0.59 -12.19 -22.29
C LYS A 183 -1.03 -12.35 -20.85
N LYS A 184 -0.10 -12.79 -19.99
CA LYS A 184 -0.31 -12.79 -18.54
C LYS A 184 -0.41 -11.35 -18.05
N PHE A 185 -1.21 -11.09 -17.02
CA PHE A 185 -1.24 -9.78 -16.38
C PHE A 185 -1.45 -9.88 -14.88
N HIS A 186 -1.16 -8.79 -14.18
CA HIS A 186 -1.66 -8.54 -12.84
C HIS A 186 -2.35 -7.18 -12.78
N LEU A 187 -3.18 -7.02 -11.77
CA LEU A 187 -3.88 -5.81 -11.42
C LEU A 187 -3.05 -5.05 -10.39
N ARG A 188 -2.73 -3.79 -10.69
CA ARG A 188 -2.20 -2.83 -9.72
C ARG A 188 -3.35 -2.02 -9.15
N ILE A 189 -3.58 -2.17 -7.85
CA ILE A 189 -4.69 -1.56 -7.13
C ILE A 189 -4.15 -0.67 -6.00
N MET A 190 -4.62 0.58 -5.91
CA MET A 190 -4.34 1.43 -4.75
C MET A 190 -5.26 1.03 -3.61
N VAL A 191 -4.67 0.45 -2.56
CA VAL A 191 -5.36 -0.01 -1.35
C VAL A 191 -5.01 0.96 -0.23
N ILE A 192 -6.01 1.38 0.55
CA ILE A 192 -5.85 2.29 1.67
C ILE A 192 -6.27 1.59 2.95
N VAL A 193 -5.34 1.48 3.89
CA VAL A 193 -5.66 1.10 5.26
C VAL A 193 -5.99 2.37 6.02
N PHE A 194 -7.16 2.45 6.64
CA PHE A 194 -7.62 3.59 7.43
C PHE A 194 -7.97 3.12 8.83
N ILE A 195 -7.37 3.74 9.84
CA ILE A 195 -7.58 3.43 11.25
C ILE A 195 -7.99 4.71 11.97
N TYR A 196 -9.01 4.64 12.82
CA TYR A 196 -9.42 5.77 13.66
C TYR A 196 -9.96 5.30 15.00
N ARG A 197 -9.87 6.17 16.01
CA ARG A 197 -10.49 5.96 17.32
C ARG A 197 -11.97 6.31 17.26
N GLN A 198 -12.81 5.46 17.84
CA GLN A 198 -14.23 5.75 17.97
C GLN A 198 -14.42 6.96 18.90
N ARG A 199 -15.21 7.95 18.49
CA ARG A 199 -15.52 9.19 19.23
C ARG A 199 -15.96 8.92 20.65
N ASP A 200 -16.91 7.98 20.82
CA ASP A 200 -17.52 7.67 22.12
C ASP A 200 -16.68 6.70 22.97
N ASN A 201 -15.60 6.15 22.41
CA ASN A 201 -14.69 5.25 23.11
C ASN A 201 -13.29 5.32 22.49
N ILE A 202 -12.44 6.18 23.04
CA ILE A 202 -11.08 6.44 22.54
C ILE A 202 -10.17 5.20 22.57
N ASN A 203 -10.50 4.19 23.38
CA ASN A 203 -9.79 2.91 23.45
C ASN A 203 -10.21 1.94 22.35
N LYS A 204 -11.36 2.17 21.70
CA LYS A 204 -11.83 1.34 20.59
C LYS A 204 -11.30 1.86 19.27
N LEU A 205 -10.45 1.05 18.63
CA LEU A 205 -9.94 1.29 17.28
C LEU A 205 -10.84 0.64 16.24
N ILE A 206 -11.14 1.40 15.19
CA ILE A 206 -11.82 0.91 13.99
C ILE A 206 -10.79 0.87 12.87
N LYS A 207 -10.62 -0.32 12.27
CA LYS A 207 -9.73 -0.54 11.12
C LYS A 207 -10.59 -0.81 9.89
N LYS A 208 -10.31 -0.11 8.80
CA LYS A 208 -10.96 -0.26 7.50
C LYS A 208 -9.91 -0.45 6.42
N ILE A 209 -10.25 -1.24 5.41
CA ILE A 209 -9.51 -1.32 4.17
C ILE A 209 -10.41 -0.85 3.04
N LEU A 210 -9.89 0.06 2.23
CA LEU A 210 -10.57 0.70 1.11
C LEU A 210 -9.68 0.55 -0.12
N TYR A 211 -10.23 0.68 -1.32
CA TYR A 211 -9.39 0.71 -2.52
C TYR A 211 -10.06 1.45 -3.68
N LEU A 212 -9.23 1.96 -4.59
CA LEU A 212 -9.68 2.77 -5.73
C LEU A 212 -10.22 1.88 -6.86
N LYS A 213 -11.51 1.53 -6.77
CA LYS A 213 -12.19 0.59 -7.70
C LYS A 213 -12.12 1.00 -9.17
N ASN A 214 -12.15 2.30 -9.45
CA ASN A 214 -12.26 2.84 -10.82
C ASN A 214 -10.90 3.07 -11.52
N ARG A 215 -9.78 2.75 -10.87
CA ARG A 215 -8.42 2.96 -11.40
C ARG A 215 -7.51 1.77 -11.13
N ILE A 216 -8.05 0.57 -11.32
CA ILE A 216 -7.30 -0.68 -11.27
C ILE A 216 -6.52 -0.82 -12.57
N LEU A 217 -5.19 -0.71 -12.51
CA LEU A 217 -4.33 -0.77 -13.70
C LEU A 217 -4.04 -2.22 -14.08
N VAL A 218 -4.14 -2.54 -15.37
CA VAL A 218 -3.74 -3.84 -15.93
C VAL A 218 -2.28 -3.76 -16.38
N LEU A 219 -1.41 -4.59 -15.79
CA LEU A 219 0.02 -4.66 -16.09
C LEU A 219 0.36 -6.03 -16.69
N THR A 220 0.69 -6.05 -17.97
CA THR A 220 0.90 -7.30 -18.72
C THR A 220 2.35 -7.79 -18.65
N SER A 221 2.59 -9.01 -19.13
CA SER A 221 3.89 -9.49 -19.57
C SER A 221 4.26 -8.88 -20.93
N GLU A 222 5.51 -9.05 -21.37
CA GLU A 222 5.96 -8.59 -22.69
C GLU A 222 5.42 -9.52 -23.80
N LYS A 223 5.59 -10.83 -23.61
CA LYS A 223 5.21 -11.89 -24.56
C LYS A 223 3.91 -12.59 -24.16
N LYS A 224 3.32 -13.30 -25.13
CA LYS A 224 2.16 -14.19 -24.91
C LYS A 224 2.51 -15.31 -23.95
N TYR A 225 1.51 -15.76 -23.21
CA TYR A 225 1.58 -16.85 -22.27
C TYR A 225 1.54 -18.19 -23.00
N ILE A 226 2.54 -19.05 -22.75
CA ILE A 226 2.71 -20.34 -23.41
C ILE A 226 3.02 -21.38 -22.32
N THR A 227 2.20 -22.43 -22.25
CA THR A 227 2.25 -23.44 -21.16
C THR A 227 2.59 -24.85 -21.62
N HIS A 228 2.77 -25.07 -22.94
CA HIS A 228 2.94 -26.42 -23.49
C HIS A 228 4.31 -27.03 -23.16
N ASN A 229 5.24 -26.23 -22.62
CA ASN A 229 6.54 -26.68 -22.17
C ASN A 229 6.98 -25.89 -20.93
N LYS A 230 7.45 -26.59 -19.89
CA LYS A 230 7.90 -25.99 -18.63
C LYS A 230 9.04 -24.96 -18.80
N TYR A 231 9.86 -25.07 -19.85
CA TYR A 231 10.94 -24.12 -20.11
C TYR A 231 10.43 -22.70 -20.46
N TYR A 232 9.18 -22.55 -20.92
CA TYR A 232 8.59 -21.22 -21.13
C TYR A 232 8.36 -20.46 -19.83
N TYR A 233 8.22 -21.17 -18.69
CA TYR A 233 8.16 -20.52 -17.39
C TYR A 233 9.47 -19.84 -16.98
N LEU A 234 10.59 -20.23 -17.61
CA LEU A 234 11.89 -19.62 -17.35
C LEU A 234 12.10 -18.31 -18.14
N ASP A 235 11.27 -18.00 -19.14
CA ASP A 235 11.36 -16.71 -19.85
C ASP A 235 10.68 -15.60 -19.02
N PRO A 236 11.44 -14.66 -18.43
CA PRO A 236 10.86 -13.57 -17.64
C PRO A 236 9.94 -12.68 -18.47
N LYS A 237 10.10 -12.63 -19.80
CA LYS A 237 9.20 -11.87 -20.69
C LYS A 237 7.80 -12.47 -20.78
N ILE A 238 7.63 -13.72 -20.38
CA ILE A 238 6.35 -14.43 -20.29
C ILE A 238 5.81 -14.40 -18.86
N THR A 239 6.67 -14.67 -17.86
CA THR A 239 6.24 -14.93 -16.49
C THR A 239 6.17 -13.71 -15.58
N ILE A 240 6.98 -12.69 -15.88
CA ILE A 240 7.04 -11.45 -15.11
C ILE A 240 6.12 -10.41 -15.74
N THR A 241 5.20 -9.93 -14.92
CA THR A 241 4.28 -8.85 -15.24
C THR A 241 4.74 -7.62 -14.46
N SER A 242 5.48 -6.72 -15.10
CA SER A 242 6.00 -5.52 -14.43
C SER A 242 6.05 -4.29 -15.32
N GLY A 243 5.72 -4.45 -16.59
CA GLY A 243 5.71 -3.39 -17.57
C GLY A 243 4.32 -3.16 -18.11
N MET A 244 4.01 -1.89 -18.37
CA MET A 244 2.95 -1.56 -19.30
C MET A 244 3.47 -1.86 -20.72
N TYR A 245 3.34 -3.11 -21.16
CA TYR A 245 3.74 -3.55 -22.52
C TYR A 245 2.60 -3.45 -23.53
N THR A 246 1.49 -2.81 -23.14
CA THR A 246 0.40 -2.40 -24.00
C THR A 246 0.67 -0.98 -24.51
N ASN A 247 0.25 -0.69 -25.74
CA ASN A 247 0.46 0.62 -26.38
C ASN A 247 -0.38 1.75 -25.74
N LYS A 248 -1.26 1.40 -24.81
CA LYS A 248 -2.11 2.31 -24.05
C LYS A 248 -2.29 1.79 -22.62
N LEU A 249 -2.76 2.67 -21.76
CA LEU A 249 -3.21 2.31 -20.43
C LEU A 249 -4.52 1.54 -20.51
N ILE A 250 -4.63 0.52 -19.66
CA ILE A 250 -5.79 -0.35 -19.61
C ILE A 250 -6.19 -0.46 -18.16
N TYR A 251 -7.47 -0.22 -17.89
CA TYR A 251 -8.04 -0.41 -16.57
C TYR A 251 -8.90 -1.66 -16.54
N PHE A 252 -8.99 -2.27 -15.37
CA PHE A 252 -10.05 -3.21 -15.09
C PHE A 252 -11.27 -2.40 -14.58
N PRO A 253 -12.49 -2.64 -15.10
CA PRO A 253 -12.91 -3.76 -15.94
C PRO A 253 -12.95 -3.50 -17.45
N ASP A 254 -12.28 -2.49 -18.03
CA ASP A 254 -12.33 -2.18 -19.48
C ASP A 254 -11.94 -3.36 -20.41
N ILE A 255 -11.37 -4.43 -19.85
CA ILE A 255 -11.15 -5.72 -20.50
C ILE A 255 -12.44 -6.55 -20.68
N GLU A 256 -13.59 -6.06 -20.21
CA GLU A 256 -14.89 -6.77 -20.24
C GLU A 256 -15.34 -7.14 -21.66
N LYS A 257 -14.92 -6.40 -22.69
CA LYS A 257 -15.21 -6.78 -24.08
C LYS A 257 -14.66 -8.16 -24.49
N TYR A 258 -13.72 -8.72 -23.73
CA TYR A 258 -13.15 -10.06 -23.97
C TYR A 258 -13.80 -11.15 -23.11
N TYR A 259 -14.74 -10.81 -22.21
CA TYR A 259 -15.32 -11.75 -21.24
C TYR A 259 -16.82 -11.53 -21.06
N SER A 260 -17.53 -12.51 -20.51
CA SER A 260 -18.93 -12.29 -20.13
C SER A 260 -19.04 -11.33 -18.93
N ALA A 261 -20.09 -10.51 -18.91
CA ALA A 261 -20.37 -9.62 -17.78
C ALA A 261 -20.45 -10.37 -16.44
N LYS A 262 -21.04 -11.57 -16.44
CA LYS A 262 -21.12 -12.46 -15.27
C LYS A 262 -19.74 -12.87 -14.76
N PHE A 263 -18.81 -13.17 -15.66
CA PHE A 263 -17.43 -13.51 -15.28
C PHE A 263 -16.70 -12.30 -14.69
N ILE A 264 -16.86 -11.12 -15.30
CA ILE A 264 -16.28 -9.87 -14.78
C ILE A 264 -16.81 -9.53 -13.39
N ASP A 265 -18.11 -9.73 -13.14
CA ASP A 265 -18.70 -9.56 -11.81
C ASP A 265 -18.11 -10.55 -10.77
N LYS A 266 -17.90 -11.82 -11.16
CA LYS A 266 -17.19 -12.79 -10.33
C LYS A 266 -15.78 -12.32 -9.97
N CYS A 267 -15.02 -11.82 -10.95
CA CYS A 267 -13.68 -11.27 -10.71
C CYS A 267 -13.71 -10.08 -9.74
N LYS A 268 -14.66 -9.13 -9.91
CA LYS A 268 -14.83 -7.98 -9.01
C LYS A 268 -15.07 -8.43 -7.57
N LYS A 269 -15.99 -9.39 -7.37
CA LYS A 269 -16.27 -9.97 -6.04
C LYS A 269 -15.06 -10.68 -5.44
N SER A 270 -14.29 -11.40 -6.25
CA SER A 270 -13.07 -12.06 -5.78
C SER A 270 -11.98 -11.05 -5.39
N ILE A 271 -11.82 -9.96 -6.14
CA ILE A 271 -10.91 -8.84 -5.79
C ILE A 271 -11.34 -8.18 -4.47
N ASP A 272 -12.63 -7.89 -4.32
CA ASP A 272 -13.20 -7.36 -3.07
C ASP A 272 -12.88 -8.28 -1.89
N SER A 273 -13.12 -9.59 -2.05
CA SER A 273 -12.83 -10.61 -1.03
C SER A 273 -11.34 -10.67 -0.69
N ALA A 274 -10.46 -10.66 -1.70
CA ALA A 274 -9.02 -10.69 -1.51
C ALA A 274 -8.54 -9.48 -0.70
N ILE A 275 -8.92 -8.27 -1.09
CA ILE A 275 -8.52 -7.04 -0.39
C ILE A 275 -9.05 -7.03 1.04
N ASN A 276 -10.33 -7.39 1.25
CA ASN A 276 -10.92 -7.45 2.59
C ASN A 276 -10.31 -8.53 3.49
N SER A 277 -9.62 -9.52 2.93
CA SER A 277 -8.95 -10.59 3.69
C SER A 277 -7.58 -10.18 4.24
N ILE A 278 -7.01 -9.05 3.82
CA ILE A 278 -5.70 -8.59 4.30
C ILE A 278 -5.77 -8.32 5.81
N SER A 279 -5.01 -9.09 6.60
CA SER A 279 -4.92 -8.87 8.05
C SER A 279 -4.25 -7.53 8.36
N LEU A 280 -4.88 -6.79 9.26
CA LEU A 280 -4.42 -5.48 9.73
C LEU A 280 -3.92 -5.51 11.18
N ASP A 281 -3.72 -6.71 11.76
CA ASP A 281 -3.46 -6.88 13.20
C ASP A 281 -2.15 -6.22 13.62
N SER A 282 -1.14 -6.30 12.76
CA SER A 282 0.19 -5.70 12.96
C SER A 282 0.27 -4.20 12.67
N ILE A 283 -0.86 -3.55 12.37
CA ILE A 283 -0.93 -2.13 12.03
C ILE A 283 -1.70 -1.38 13.12
N SER A 284 -1.14 -0.25 13.57
CA SER A 284 -1.76 0.58 14.60
C SER A 284 -1.58 2.08 14.31
N LEU A 285 -2.27 2.90 15.09
CA LEU A 285 -1.97 4.32 15.20
C LEU A 285 -0.69 4.52 16.01
N TYR A 286 0.00 5.63 15.75
CA TYR A 286 0.94 6.21 16.70
C TYR A 286 0.19 6.81 17.89
N PRO A 287 0.81 6.92 19.09
CA PRO A 287 0.13 7.36 20.31
C PRO A 287 -0.59 8.71 20.19
N GLU A 288 -0.01 9.66 19.45
CA GLU A 288 -0.57 11.01 19.28
C GLU A 288 -1.73 11.09 18.28
N GLN A 289 -1.91 10.07 17.43
CA GLN A 289 -2.88 10.09 16.36
C GLN A 289 -4.28 9.74 16.87
N LYS A 290 -5.28 10.50 16.42
CA LYS A 290 -6.70 10.11 16.53
C LYS A 290 -7.12 9.21 15.38
N ALA A 291 -6.56 9.46 14.20
CA ALA A 291 -6.74 8.67 13.00
C ALA A 291 -5.49 8.70 12.12
N GLY A 292 -5.36 7.68 11.29
CA GLY A 292 -4.25 7.53 10.37
C GLY A 292 -4.63 6.66 9.20
N PHE A 293 -3.97 6.88 8.07
CA PHE A 293 -4.12 6.02 6.90
C PHE A 293 -2.78 5.82 6.21
N PHE A 294 -2.71 4.76 5.42
CA PHE A 294 -1.55 4.45 4.60
C PHE A 294 -1.98 3.83 3.28
N ILE A 295 -1.31 4.19 2.19
CA ILE A 295 -1.63 3.73 0.83
C ILE A 295 -0.60 2.69 0.40
N TYR A 296 -1.10 1.55 -0.07
CA TYR A 296 -0.34 0.46 -0.65
C TYR A 296 -0.70 0.28 -2.12
N GLY A 297 0.24 -0.24 -2.89
CA GLY A 297 0.00 -0.77 -4.23
C GLY A 297 -0.12 -2.27 -4.16
N ALA A 298 -1.34 -2.79 -4.17
CA ALA A 298 -1.57 -4.22 -4.21
C ALA A 298 -1.38 -4.75 -5.62
N ASP A 299 -0.59 -5.81 -5.74
CA ASP A 299 -0.45 -6.59 -6.97
C ASP A 299 -1.32 -7.82 -6.83
N ILE A 300 -2.39 -7.90 -7.61
CA ILE A 300 -3.35 -9.00 -7.57
C ILE A 300 -3.39 -9.68 -8.94
N MET A 301 -3.28 -11.00 -8.98
CA MET A 301 -3.46 -11.80 -10.19
C MET A 301 -4.83 -12.45 -10.17
N LEU A 302 -5.54 -12.40 -11.29
CA LEU A 302 -6.72 -13.24 -11.50
C LEU A 302 -6.27 -14.54 -12.18
N ASP A 303 -6.83 -15.67 -11.77
CA ASP A 303 -6.74 -16.91 -12.54
C ASP A 303 -7.90 -17.05 -13.53
N ASP A 304 -7.84 -18.06 -14.40
CA ASP A 304 -8.84 -18.34 -15.43
C ASP A 304 -10.22 -18.72 -14.87
N THR A 305 -10.30 -19.07 -13.58
CA THR A 305 -11.58 -19.27 -12.88
C THR A 305 -12.18 -17.95 -12.39
N GLY A 306 -11.41 -16.85 -12.44
CA GLY A 306 -11.79 -15.54 -11.91
C GLY A 306 -11.48 -15.36 -10.43
N HIS A 307 -10.65 -16.22 -9.84
CA HIS A 307 -10.22 -16.11 -8.45
C HIS A 307 -8.99 -15.19 -8.32
N ALA A 308 -8.99 -14.36 -7.28
CA ALA A 308 -8.00 -13.32 -7.04
C ALA A 308 -6.93 -13.78 -6.04
N TRP A 309 -5.67 -13.67 -6.48
CA TRP A 309 -4.46 -13.98 -5.72
C TRP A 309 -3.65 -12.72 -5.45
N ILE A 310 -3.44 -12.39 -4.17
CA ILE A 310 -2.52 -11.34 -3.74
C ILE A 310 -1.09 -11.82 -3.93
N LEU A 311 -0.31 -11.05 -4.71
CA LEU A 311 1.09 -11.33 -4.99
C LEU A 311 2.02 -10.57 -4.05
N GLU A 312 1.71 -9.29 -3.77
CA GLU A 312 2.44 -8.42 -2.84
C GLU A 312 1.66 -7.12 -2.54
N LEU A 313 2.04 -6.44 -1.45
CA LEU A 313 1.61 -5.08 -1.13
C LEU A 313 2.82 -4.14 -1.13
N ASN A 314 2.86 -3.20 -2.06
CA ASN A 314 3.95 -2.25 -2.18
C ASN A 314 3.69 -0.99 -1.32
N SER A 315 4.56 -0.71 -0.35
CA SER A 315 4.50 0.53 0.46
C SER A 315 4.94 1.79 -0.30
N LYS A 316 5.43 1.61 -1.54
CA LYS A 316 5.82 2.65 -2.48
C LYS A 316 5.10 2.44 -3.83
N PRO A 317 3.76 2.57 -3.86
CA PRO A 317 2.95 2.23 -5.03
C PRO A 317 3.30 3.01 -6.31
N GLN A 318 3.89 4.19 -6.14
CA GLN A 318 4.16 5.16 -7.19
C GLN A 318 5.23 4.75 -8.22
N HIS A 319 6.04 3.72 -7.95
CA HIS A 319 7.06 3.25 -8.90
C HIS A 319 6.48 2.76 -10.25
N VAL A 320 5.19 2.39 -10.30
CA VAL A 320 4.52 1.99 -11.54
C VAL A 320 4.08 3.18 -12.39
N ILE A 321 3.81 4.33 -11.79
CA ILE A 321 3.43 5.55 -12.53
C ILE A 321 4.68 6.26 -13.09
N ASN A 322 5.86 5.96 -12.52
CA ASN A 322 7.15 6.52 -12.95
C ASN A 322 7.86 5.66 -14.03
N ALA A 323 7.44 4.42 -14.27
CA ALA A 323 7.97 3.59 -15.33
C ALA A 323 7.20 3.89 -16.63
N PRO A 324 7.81 4.56 -17.62
CA PRO A 324 7.15 4.71 -18.89
C PRO A 324 6.86 3.32 -19.48
N PRO A 325 5.75 3.16 -20.23
CA PRO A 325 5.63 2.03 -21.14
C PRO A 325 6.91 1.92 -21.98
N LYS A 326 7.29 0.71 -22.38
CA LYS A 326 8.40 0.45 -23.31
C LYS A 326 8.35 1.32 -24.59
N ILE A 327 7.19 1.93 -24.88
CA ILE A 327 6.93 3.02 -25.82
C ILE A 327 8.04 4.12 -25.78
N VAL A 328 8.60 4.47 -24.62
CA VAL A 328 9.69 5.48 -24.56
C VAL A 328 11.02 4.98 -25.13
N LYS A 329 11.29 3.66 -25.09
CA LYS A 329 12.57 3.10 -25.58
C LYS A 329 12.58 2.85 -27.09
N GLU A 330 11.42 2.69 -27.73
CA GLU A 330 11.36 2.25 -29.13
C GLU A 330 11.14 3.40 -30.14
N HIS A 331 10.92 4.66 -29.72
CA HIS A 331 10.66 5.78 -30.64
C HIS A 331 11.63 6.96 -30.43
N MET A 332 12.73 6.95 -31.19
CA MET A 332 13.69 8.07 -31.32
C MET A 332 13.23 9.04 -32.42
N SER A 333 12.27 9.93 -32.12
CA SER A 333 11.95 11.17 -32.90
C SER A 333 10.85 12.00 -32.18
N TYR A 334 10.41 13.12 -32.77
CA TYR A 334 9.39 14.12 -32.36
C TYR A 334 8.21 13.61 -31.47
N ASN A 335 7.85 12.33 -31.57
CA ASN A 335 6.93 11.61 -30.68
C ASN A 335 7.30 11.62 -29.18
N ARG A 336 8.56 11.93 -28.79
CA ARG A 336 8.99 11.97 -27.38
C ARG A 336 8.26 13.04 -26.56
N ILE A 337 8.01 14.23 -27.09
CA ILE A 337 7.32 15.32 -26.36
C ILE A 337 5.84 14.98 -26.15
N LYS A 338 5.17 14.46 -27.18
CA LYS A 338 3.76 14.03 -27.10
C LYS A 338 3.57 12.90 -26.10
N LEU A 339 4.46 11.91 -26.11
CA LEU A 339 4.42 10.78 -25.18
C LEU A 339 4.73 11.21 -23.73
N ILE A 340 5.73 12.09 -23.53
CA ILE A 340 6.02 12.64 -22.20
C ILE A 340 4.81 13.43 -21.67
N ARG A 341 4.15 14.23 -22.51
CA ARG A 341 2.91 14.95 -22.14
C ARG A 341 1.81 13.97 -21.73
N GLN A 342 1.57 12.92 -22.52
CA GLN A 342 0.58 11.90 -22.20
C GLN A 342 0.88 11.18 -20.87
N ILE A 343 2.16 10.89 -20.58
CA ILE A 343 2.57 10.28 -19.31
C ILE A 343 2.35 11.25 -18.14
N ILE A 344 2.69 12.54 -18.31
CA ILE A 344 2.47 13.57 -17.29
C ILE A 344 0.98 13.77 -17.05
N GLU A 345 0.18 13.90 -18.10
CA GLU A 345 -1.28 14.02 -18.04
C GLU A 345 -1.91 12.80 -17.36
N PHE A 346 -1.50 11.60 -17.74
CA PHE A 346 -1.94 10.37 -17.08
C PHE A 346 -1.60 10.37 -15.60
N ARG A 347 -0.34 10.67 -15.25
CA ARG A 347 0.12 10.71 -13.87
C ARG A 347 -0.71 11.70 -13.07
N ASN A 348 -0.92 12.89 -13.61
CA ASN A 348 -1.70 13.94 -12.97
C ASN A 348 -3.16 13.52 -12.79
N HIS A 349 -3.78 12.91 -13.80
CA HIS A 349 -5.15 12.41 -13.72
C HIS A 349 -5.30 11.28 -12.71
N TYR A 350 -4.38 10.30 -12.74
CA TYR A 350 -4.38 9.18 -11.80
C TYR A 350 -4.24 9.67 -10.35
N PHE A 351 -3.29 10.57 -10.10
CA PHE A 351 -3.11 11.15 -8.78
C PHE A 351 -4.27 12.05 -8.37
N ALA A 352 -4.87 12.81 -9.29
CA ALA A 352 -6.06 13.61 -9.00
C ALA A 352 -7.21 12.73 -8.51
N GLU A 353 -7.46 11.59 -9.16
CA GLU A 353 -8.49 10.64 -8.75
C GLU A 353 -8.17 9.98 -7.41
N LEU A 354 -6.90 9.64 -7.17
CA LEU A 354 -6.46 9.15 -5.86
C LEU A 354 -6.65 10.20 -4.76
N PHE A 355 -6.29 11.46 -5.00
CA PHE A 355 -6.46 12.54 -4.03
C PHE A 355 -7.92 12.90 -3.81
N LYS A 356 -8.74 12.82 -4.85
CA LYS A 356 -10.20 12.90 -4.72
C LYS A 356 -10.74 11.82 -3.80
N PHE A 357 -10.37 10.57 -4.03
CA PHE A 357 -10.77 9.46 -3.18
C PHE A 357 -10.31 9.63 -1.73
N ILE A 358 -9.04 10.01 -1.50
CA ILE A 358 -8.53 10.28 -0.14
C ILE A 358 -9.35 11.39 0.52
N LEU A 359 -9.61 12.48 -0.19
CA LEU A 359 -10.32 13.61 0.37
C LEU A 359 -11.78 13.25 0.68
N ASP A 360 -12.49 12.73 -0.30
CA ASP A 360 -13.94 12.55 -0.26
C ASP A 360 -14.36 11.33 0.56
N ASP A 361 -13.56 10.25 0.58
CA ASP A 361 -13.90 8.99 1.27
C ASP A 361 -13.22 8.84 2.64
N ILE A 362 -12.16 9.61 2.92
CA ILE A 362 -11.39 9.47 4.18
C ILE A 362 -11.38 10.78 4.95
N VAL A 363 -10.78 11.84 4.39
CA VAL A 363 -10.51 13.08 5.13
C VAL A 363 -11.82 13.76 5.53
N LEU A 364 -12.69 14.09 4.58
CA LEU A 364 -13.92 14.83 4.85
C LEU A 364 -14.90 14.03 5.72
N PRO A 365 -15.16 12.73 5.48
CA PRO A 365 -16.02 11.93 6.36
C PRO A 365 -15.48 11.83 7.79
N TYR A 366 -14.16 11.69 7.96
CA TYR A 366 -13.56 11.65 9.29
C TYR A 366 -13.74 12.95 10.06
N PHE A 367 -13.46 14.10 9.44
CA PHE A 367 -13.62 15.38 10.11
C PHE A 367 -15.10 15.75 10.32
N LYS A 368 -15.99 15.33 9.41
CA LYS A 368 -17.43 15.41 9.66
C LYS A 368 -17.82 14.61 10.89
N TYR A 369 -17.36 13.36 11.01
CA TYR A 369 -17.61 12.50 12.18
C TYR A 369 -17.03 13.06 13.49
N LEU A 370 -15.88 13.73 13.43
CA LEU A 370 -15.21 14.30 14.60
C LEU A 370 -15.93 15.56 15.14
N TYR A 371 -16.58 16.34 14.26
CA TYR A 371 -17.17 17.65 14.58
C TYR A 371 -18.70 17.72 14.51
N SER A 372 -19.40 16.75 13.88
CA SER A 372 -20.78 16.38 14.26
C SER A 372 -20.72 15.77 15.65
#